data_AF-A0A957MYX5-F1
#
_entry.id   AF-A0A957MYX5-F1
#
_cell.length_a   1.000
_cell.length_b   1.000
_cell.length_c   1.000
_cell.angle_alpha   90.00
_cell.angle_beta   90.00
_cell.angle_gamma   90.00
#
_symmetry.space_group_name_H-M   'P 1'
#
loop_
_entity.id
_entity.type
_entity.pdbx_description
1 polymer ?
#
loop_
_entity_poly.entity_id
_entity_poly.type
_entity_poly.pdbx_seq_one_letter_code
_entity_poly.pdbx_strand_id
1 'polypeptide(L)'
;MNTLDTKLLEIFEGKVVRKDLLHRIKKGTNVPTFVLEFLLARYCASNDPDEIQAGLEAVLETLHENYVRPDEANTAQSRVATTGRHRFIDKVHVRYVEKERRHWAALENFASQRIAVAERFYRDTERLLDGGI
;
A
#
# COMPACT_ATOMS: atom_id res chain seq x y z
N MET A 1 -17.39 18.80 10.22
CA MET A 1 -16.04 19.38 10.34
C MET A 1 -16.13 20.77 10.92
N ASN A 2 -15.12 21.19 11.67
CA ASN A 2 -14.98 22.55 12.16
C ASN A 2 -14.00 23.35 11.27
N THR A 3 -13.80 24.63 11.56
CA THR A 3 -12.90 25.53 10.81
C THR A 3 -11.43 25.07 10.82
N LEU A 4 -10.99 24.37 11.86
CA LEU A 4 -9.62 23.85 11.94
C LEU A 4 -9.43 22.69 10.96
N ASP A 5 -10.41 21.79 10.86
CA ASP A 5 -10.36 20.67 9.93
C ASP A 5 -10.22 21.14 8.48
N THR A 6 -10.93 22.20 8.09
CA THR A 6 -10.83 22.80 6.74
C THR A 6 -9.43 23.35 6.48
N LYS A 7 -8.88 24.14 7.41
CA LYS A 7 -7.52 24.69 7.30
C LYS A 7 -6.45 23.60 7.22
N LEU A 8 -6.64 22.49 7.93
CA LEU A 8 -5.73 21.36 7.88
C LEU A 8 -5.69 20.73 6.49
N LEU A 9 -6.85 20.55 5.85
CA LEU A 9 -6.89 19.97 4.50
C LEU A 9 -6.31 20.90 3.45
N GLU A 10 -6.52 22.22 3.58
CA GLU A 10 -5.96 23.21 2.65
C GLU A 10 -4.42 23.34 2.76
N ILE A 11 -3.87 23.31 3.98
CA ILE A 11 -2.43 23.56 4.21
C ILE A 11 -1.61 22.26 4.13
N PHE A 12 -2.21 21.13 4.52
CA PHE A 12 -1.53 19.84 4.69
C PHE A 12 -2.14 18.75 3.80
N GLU A 13 -2.40 19.07 2.54
CA GLU A 13 -2.92 18.12 1.55
C GLU A 13 -2.08 16.83 1.51
N GLY A 14 -2.76 15.67 1.56
CA GLY A 14 -2.10 14.36 1.59
C GLY A 14 -1.36 14.02 2.89
N LYS A 15 -1.39 14.89 3.92
CA LYS A 15 -0.83 14.64 5.26
C LYS A 15 -1.89 14.53 6.34
N VAL A 16 -3.14 14.81 6.01
CA VAL A 16 -4.30 14.67 6.91
C VAL A 16 -5.04 13.37 6.60
N VAL A 17 -5.44 12.66 7.65
CA VAL A 17 -6.19 11.39 7.52
C VAL A 17 -7.55 11.54 8.19
N ARG A 18 -8.61 11.31 7.42
CA ARG A 18 -9.99 11.27 7.90
C ARG A 18 -10.26 9.96 8.66
N LYS A 19 -10.11 10.02 10.00
CA LYS A 19 -10.30 8.85 10.88
C LYS A 19 -11.73 8.32 10.86
N ASP A 20 -12.73 9.16 10.64
CA ASP A 20 -14.12 8.72 10.47
C ASP A 20 -14.30 7.77 9.29
N LEU A 21 -13.64 8.04 8.16
CA LEU A 21 -13.65 7.18 6.98
C LEU A 21 -12.91 5.86 7.22
N LEU A 22 -11.77 5.91 7.91
CA LEU A 22 -11.01 4.72 8.30
C LEU A 22 -11.87 3.70 9.07
N HIS A 23 -12.68 4.17 10.03
CA HIS A 23 -13.54 3.29 10.82
C HIS A 23 -14.63 2.60 9.99
N ARG A 24 -15.09 3.24 8.90
CA ARG A 24 -16.08 2.66 7.98
C ARG A 24 -15.49 1.47 7.21
N ILE A 25 -14.27 1.63 6.68
CA ILE A 25 -13.62 0.59 5.84
C ILE A 25 -12.94 -0.52 6.66
N LYS A 26 -12.48 -0.23 7.88
CA LYS A 26 -11.77 -1.21 8.73
C LYS A 26 -12.63 -2.42 9.10
N LYS A 27 -13.95 -2.25 9.24
CA LYS A 27 -14.86 -3.33 9.65
C LYS A 27 -15.00 -4.44 8.60
N GLY A 28 -14.64 -4.19 7.34
CA GLY A 28 -14.80 -5.13 6.23
C GLY A 28 -13.51 -5.73 5.70
N THR A 29 -12.34 -5.37 6.23
CA THR A 29 -11.04 -5.73 5.62
C THR A 29 -10.03 -6.20 6.67
N ASN A 30 -9.23 -7.23 6.35
CA ASN A 30 -8.11 -7.68 7.19
C ASN A 30 -6.79 -6.99 6.78
N VAL A 31 -6.87 -5.71 6.44
CA VAL A 31 -5.75 -4.90 5.94
C VAL A 31 -5.20 -4.07 7.11
N PRO A 32 -3.87 -3.98 7.27
CA PRO A 32 -3.28 -3.17 8.33
C PRO A 32 -3.73 -1.71 8.29
N THR A 33 -4.00 -1.13 9.46
CA THR A 33 -4.56 0.24 9.57
C THR A 33 -3.71 1.28 8.85
N PHE A 34 -2.38 1.22 8.95
CA PHE A 34 -1.50 2.21 8.29
C PHE A 34 -1.60 2.17 6.75
N VAL A 35 -1.94 1.02 6.15
CA VAL A 35 -2.15 0.90 4.69
C VAL A 35 -3.45 1.62 4.32
N LEU A 36 -4.52 1.39 5.08
CA LEU A 36 -5.81 2.06 4.89
C LEU A 36 -5.67 3.58 5.05
N GLU A 37 -4.92 4.02 6.06
CA GLU A 37 -4.64 5.45 6.30
C GLU A 37 -3.85 6.07 5.15
N PHE A 38 -2.85 5.38 4.62
CA PHE A 38 -2.10 5.83 3.45
C PHE A 38 -2.99 6.00 2.22
N LEU A 39 -3.87 5.03 1.94
CA LEU A 39 -4.80 5.11 0.81
C LEU A 39 -5.82 6.22 0.99
N LEU A 40 -6.37 6.39 2.20
CA LEU A 40 -7.31 7.47 2.52
C LEU A 40 -6.65 8.85 2.41
N ALA A 41 -5.41 9.02 2.89
CA ALA A 41 -4.68 10.28 2.73
C ALA A 41 -4.50 10.66 1.25
N ARG A 42 -4.32 9.64 0.39
CA ARG A 42 -4.10 9.83 -1.04
C ARG A 42 -5.38 10.14 -1.82
N TYR A 43 -6.48 9.47 -1.51
CA TYR A 43 -7.71 9.54 -2.31
C TYR A 43 -8.83 10.36 -1.66
N CYS A 44 -8.78 10.61 -0.35
CA CYS A 44 -9.83 11.29 0.41
C CYS A 44 -9.29 12.57 1.08
N ALA A 45 -8.73 13.48 0.29
CA ALA A 45 -8.21 14.79 0.75
C ALA A 45 -9.24 15.93 0.66
N SER A 46 -10.47 15.64 0.22
CA SER A 46 -11.52 16.64 0.00
C SER A 46 -12.61 16.65 1.07
N ASN A 47 -13.39 17.74 1.06
CA ASN A 47 -14.59 17.95 1.88
C ASN A 47 -15.90 17.81 1.10
N ASP A 48 -15.82 17.76 -0.22
CA ASP A 48 -16.98 17.52 -1.05
C ASP A 48 -17.47 16.08 -0.82
N PRO A 49 -18.75 15.87 -0.42
CA PRO A 49 -19.31 14.54 -0.24
C PRO A 49 -19.15 13.62 -1.46
N ASP A 50 -19.27 14.17 -2.67
CA ASP A 50 -19.18 13.40 -3.92
C ASP A 50 -17.73 12.98 -4.17
N GLU A 51 -16.76 13.87 -3.94
CA GLU A 51 -15.33 13.55 -4.04
C GLU A 51 -14.89 12.56 -2.95
N ILE A 52 -15.45 12.66 -1.74
CA ILE A 52 -15.20 11.69 -0.66
C ILE A 52 -15.71 10.31 -1.07
N GLN A 53 -16.90 10.22 -1.65
CA GLN A 53 -17.48 8.96 -2.09
C GLN A 53 -16.66 8.33 -3.21
N ALA A 54 -16.29 9.12 -4.23
CA ALA A 54 -15.39 8.67 -5.30
C ALA A 54 -14.02 8.21 -4.76
N GLY A 55 -13.47 8.94 -3.78
CA GLY A 55 -12.22 8.58 -3.13
C GLY A 55 -12.31 7.25 -2.37
N LEU A 56 -13.42 6.99 -1.67
CA LEU A 56 -13.66 5.71 -1.00
C LEU A 56 -13.76 4.55 -1.99
N GLU A 57 -14.45 4.75 -3.11
CA GLU A 57 -14.55 3.75 -4.18
C GLU A 57 -13.17 3.42 -4.75
N ALA A 58 -12.35 4.45 -5.03
CA ALA A 58 -10.98 4.26 -5.49
C ALA A 58 -10.10 3.51 -4.48
N VAL A 59 -10.28 3.74 -3.17
CA VAL A 59 -9.59 2.99 -2.10
C VAL A 59 -9.99 1.51 -2.14
N LEU A 60 -11.29 1.22 -2.21
CA LEU A 60 -11.81 -0.15 -2.22
C LEU A 60 -11.38 -0.90 -3.48
N GLU A 61 -11.43 -0.25 -4.65
CA GLU A 61 -10.94 -0.80 -5.92
C GLU A 61 -9.42 -1.07 -5.84
N THR A 62 -8.63 -0.10 -5.35
CA THR A 62 -7.18 -0.28 -5.17
C THR A 62 -6.87 -1.49 -4.28
N LEU A 63 -7.60 -1.67 -3.18
CA LEU A 63 -7.44 -2.81 -2.29
C LEU A 63 -7.84 -4.12 -2.99
N HIS A 64 -8.98 -4.15 -3.67
CA HIS A 64 -9.46 -5.34 -4.37
C HIS A 64 -8.49 -5.80 -5.48
N GLU A 65 -7.92 -4.87 -6.23
CA GLU A 65 -7.03 -5.21 -7.35
C GLU A 65 -5.60 -5.55 -6.94
N ASN A 66 -5.09 -4.90 -5.89
CA ASN A 66 -3.67 -4.89 -5.57
C ASN A 66 -3.34 -5.56 -4.22
N TYR A 67 -4.27 -5.68 -3.27
CA TYR A 67 -3.99 -6.36 -2.01
C TYR A 67 -4.11 -7.88 -2.17
N VAL A 68 -3.03 -8.60 -1.91
CA VAL A 68 -3.01 -10.07 -2.00
C VAL A 68 -3.25 -10.65 -0.62
N ARG A 69 -4.19 -11.59 -0.51
CA ARG A 69 -4.34 -12.39 0.70
C ARG A 69 -3.42 -13.62 0.65
N PRO A 70 -2.93 -14.14 1.80
CA PRO A 70 -2.03 -15.29 1.82
C PRO A 70 -2.56 -16.51 1.05
N ASP A 71 -3.87 -16.73 1.06
CA ASP A 71 -4.55 -17.84 0.38
C ASP A 71 -4.67 -17.65 -1.16
N GLU A 72 -4.42 -16.44 -1.66
CA GLU A 72 -4.52 -16.08 -3.08
C GLU A 72 -3.15 -16.02 -3.79
N ALA A 73 -2.07 -16.41 -3.11
CA ALA A 73 -0.70 -16.28 -3.59
C ALA A 73 -0.48 -16.91 -4.99
N ASN A 74 -0.99 -18.12 -5.22
CA ASN A 74 -0.86 -18.81 -6.51
C ASN A 74 -1.58 -18.06 -7.63
N THR A 75 -2.76 -17.52 -7.35
CA THR A 75 -3.52 -16.70 -8.32
C THR A 75 -2.76 -15.42 -8.64
N ALA A 76 -2.17 -14.77 -7.64
CA ALA A 76 -1.36 -13.57 -7.81
C ALA A 76 -0.10 -13.84 -8.66
N GLN A 77 0.60 -14.95 -8.41
CA GLN A 77 1.77 -15.37 -9.20
C GLN A 77 1.38 -15.68 -10.66
N SER A 78 0.30 -16.43 -10.87
CA SER A 78 -0.22 -16.73 -12.20
C SER A 78 -0.62 -15.46 -12.97
N ARG A 79 -1.22 -14.47 -12.29
CA ARG A 79 -1.54 -13.16 -12.88
C ARG A 79 -0.29 -12.47 -13.40
N VAL A 80 0.78 -12.36 -12.59
CA VAL A 80 2.04 -11.74 -13.07
C VAL A 80 2.66 -12.52 -14.22
N ALA A 81 2.64 -13.85 -14.15
CA ALA A 81 3.20 -14.69 -15.21
C ALA A 81 2.48 -14.52 -16.56
N THR A 82 1.16 -14.28 -16.52
CA THR A 82 0.33 -14.13 -17.72
C THR A 82 0.26 -12.69 -18.24
N THR A 83 0.22 -11.69 -17.35
CA THR A 83 0.14 -10.26 -17.72
C THR A 83 1.51 -9.60 -17.88
N GLY A 84 2.58 -10.25 -17.41
CA GLY A 84 3.97 -9.76 -17.41
C GLY A 84 4.28 -8.77 -16.28
N ARG A 85 3.31 -7.98 -15.83
CA ARG A 85 3.46 -7.04 -14.71
C ARG A 85 2.14 -6.85 -13.98
N HIS A 86 2.21 -6.79 -12.65
CA HIS A 86 1.10 -6.38 -11.79
C HIS A 86 1.62 -5.56 -10.61
N ARG A 87 0.77 -4.75 -9.99
CA ARG A 87 1.09 -4.01 -8.77
C ARG A 87 0.46 -4.73 -7.58
N PHE A 88 1.23 -4.95 -6.52
CA PHE A 88 0.71 -5.54 -5.29
C PHE A 88 1.00 -4.67 -4.07
N ILE A 89 0.11 -4.73 -3.09
CA ILE A 89 0.30 -4.27 -1.73
C ILE A 89 0.65 -5.51 -0.92
N ASP A 90 1.89 -5.57 -0.44
CA ASP A 90 2.41 -6.70 0.33
C ASP A 90 3.43 -6.19 1.35
N LYS A 91 3.73 -7.03 2.34
CA LYS A 91 4.85 -6.83 3.24
C LYS A 91 6.11 -7.36 2.55
N VAL A 92 7.10 -6.48 2.41
CA VAL A 92 8.34 -6.75 1.68
C VAL A 92 9.51 -6.75 2.66
N HIS A 93 10.31 -7.81 2.62
CA HIS A 93 11.57 -7.91 3.34
C HIS A 93 12.72 -7.99 2.33
N VAL A 94 13.63 -7.03 2.34
CA VAL A 94 14.79 -7.03 1.45
C VAL A 94 16.05 -7.33 2.24
N ARG A 95 16.90 -8.21 1.70
CA ARG A 95 18.19 -8.57 2.28
C ARG A 95 19.29 -8.55 1.22
N TYR A 96 20.47 -8.11 1.62
CA TYR A 96 21.68 -8.29 0.82
C TYR A 96 22.23 -9.70 1.01
N VAL A 97 22.48 -10.41 -0.08
CA VAL A 97 23.11 -11.73 -0.08
C VAL A 97 24.54 -11.58 -0.61
N GLU A 98 25.50 -11.59 0.30
CA GLU A 98 26.92 -11.32 0.01
C GLU A 98 27.50 -12.25 -1.06
N LYS A 99 27.25 -13.56 -0.94
CA LYS A 99 27.71 -14.58 -1.90
C LYS A 99 27.27 -14.29 -3.34
N GLU A 100 26.12 -13.66 -3.50
CA GLU A 100 25.54 -13.32 -4.81
C GLU A 100 25.75 -11.86 -5.19
N ARG A 101 26.26 -11.03 -4.27
CA ARG A 101 26.40 -9.58 -4.39
C ARG A 101 25.10 -8.91 -4.86
N ARG A 102 23.96 -9.37 -4.35
CA ARG A 102 22.61 -8.99 -4.81
C ARG A 102 21.63 -8.82 -3.66
N HIS A 103 20.67 -7.91 -3.86
CA HIS A 103 19.51 -7.75 -2.99
C HIS A 103 18.37 -8.63 -3.46
N TRP A 104 17.80 -9.39 -2.54
CA TRP A 104 16.64 -10.24 -2.78
C TRP A 104 15.49 -9.83 -1.86
N ALA A 105 14.29 -9.74 -2.43
CA ALA A 105 13.06 -9.51 -1.70
C ALA A 105 12.32 -10.82 -1.42
N ALA A 106 11.75 -10.86 -0.22
CA ALA A 106 10.71 -11.78 0.20
C ALA A 106 9.40 -11.01 0.33
N LEU A 107 8.36 -11.49 -0.35
CA LEU A 107 7.00 -10.97 -0.30
C LEU A 107 6.13 -11.97 0.46
N GLU A 108 5.47 -11.52 1.53
CA GLU A 108 4.75 -12.37 2.48
C GLU A 108 3.49 -12.99 1.85
N ASN A 109 2.58 -12.16 1.32
CA ASN A 109 1.31 -12.63 0.75
C ASN A 109 1.47 -13.17 -0.67
N PHE A 110 2.43 -12.67 -1.45
CA PHE A 110 2.78 -13.23 -2.76
C PHE A 110 3.53 -14.57 -2.64
N ALA A 111 3.93 -14.97 -1.42
CA ALA A 111 4.59 -16.24 -1.10
C ALA A 111 5.84 -16.55 -1.95
N SER A 112 6.70 -15.55 -2.18
CA SER A 112 7.97 -15.73 -2.89
C SER A 112 9.12 -15.08 -2.14
N GLN A 113 10.23 -15.80 -2.04
CA GLN A 113 11.39 -15.44 -1.20
C GLN A 113 12.63 -15.04 -2.01
N ARG A 114 12.52 -15.02 -3.35
CA ARG A 114 13.64 -14.76 -4.26
C ARG A 114 13.22 -13.85 -5.40
N ILE A 115 12.74 -12.66 -5.05
CA ILE A 115 12.36 -11.62 -6.01
C ILE A 115 13.53 -10.65 -6.19
N ALA A 116 13.98 -10.47 -7.44
CA ALA A 116 15.08 -9.56 -7.74
C ALA A 116 14.64 -8.10 -7.51
N VAL A 117 15.44 -7.34 -6.78
CA VAL A 117 15.19 -5.92 -6.51
C VAL A 117 16.12 -5.07 -7.37
N ALA A 118 15.54 -4.20 -8.19
CA ALA A 118 16.31 -3.26 -8.99
C ALA A 118 17.00 -2.20 -8.11
N GLU A 119 18.19 -1.76 -8.53
CA GLU A 119 19.07 -0.90 -7.73
C GLU A 119 18.43 0.38 -7.20
N ARG A 120 17.62 1.03 -8.04
CA ARG A 120 16.88 2.24 -7.67
C ARG A 120 16.06 2.06 -6.39
N PHE A 121 15.46 0.89 -6.16
CA PHE A 121 14.51 0.72 -5.06
C PHE A 121 15.20 0.73 -3.69
N TYR A 122 16.34 0.05 -3.54
CA TYR A 122 17.07 0.05 -2.27
C TYR A 122 17.96 1.28 -2.08
N ARG A 123 18.24 2.05 -3.14
CA ARG A 123 18.92 3.35 -3.02
C ARG A 123 17.97 4.47 -2.62
N ASP A 124 16.78 4.51 -3.23
CA ASP A 124 15.83 5.61 -3.05
C ASP A 124 14.91 5.40 -1.84
N THR A 125 14.90 4.19 -1.26
CA THR A 125 14.08 3.83 -0.10
C THR A 125 14.97 3.22 0.98
N GLU A 126 15.59 4.05 1.80
CA GLU A 126 16.51 3.60 2.88
C GLU A 126 15.86 2.54 3.78
N ARG A 127 14.60 2.78 4.18
CA ARG A 127 13.82 1.87 5.04
C ARG A 127 13.61 0.47 4.47
N LEU A 128 13.87 0.25 3.19
CA LEU A 128 13.72 -1.05 2.54
C LEU A 128 14.73 -2.07 3.09
N LEU A 129 15.90 -1.62 3.58
CA LEU A 129 16.94 -2.46 4.14
C LEU A 129 16.94 -2.51 5.69
N ASP A 130 16.21 -1.60 6.34
CA ASP A 130 16.23 -1.45 7.81
C ASP A 130 15.26 -2.40 8.55
N GLY A 131 14.72 -3.40 7.87
CA GLY A 131 13.84 -4.40 8.49
C GLY A 131 12.48 -3.85 8.95
N GLY A 132 12.13 -2.62 8.57
CA GLY A 132 10.83 -2.01 8.86
C GLY A 132 10.69 -1.43 10.27
N ILE A 133 11.81 -1.15 10.97
CA ILE A 133 11.82 -0.34 12.20
C ILE A 133 12.05 1.13 11.80
#